data_AF-A0A4R0DF10-F1
#
_entry.id   AF-A0A4R0DF10-F1
#
_cell.length_a   1.000
_cell.length_b   1.000
_cell.length_c   1.000
_cell.angle_alpha   90.00
_cell.angle_beta   90.00
_cell.angle_gamma   90.00
#
_symmetry.space_group_name_H-M   'P 1'
#
loop_
_entity.id
_entity.type
_entity.pdbx_description
1 polymer ?
#
loop_
_entity_poly.entity_id
_entity_poly.type
_entity_poly.pdbx_seq_one_letter_code
_entity_poly.pdbx_strand_id
1 'polypeptide(L)'
;MRKIRNVLVGCLLVGAITTPAFAANLDDMSDVQVLAIAQKGQAEAQYKIGDVYYYGSNDTEQDFDHARFWYEKAAQQGNADAEYSLGVMYDHGEGVEQDPKKALAYYTKAATHGSADAMYNLGYTYEYEQDPPNYAKAFTWYSQAARLNHREALNNIGVMYFNGRGVAQNFKKAFDYYQKAAELDNPTAQYNLGCLYRDGKGVAVDKKQAMKWLGKAAEQGDEDAKADLYELIQQM
;
A
#
# COMPACT_ATOMS: atom_id res chain seq x y z
N MET A 1 -39.38 -40.75 1.15
CA MET A 1 -39.07 -40.93 -0.28
C MET A 1 -37.79 -40.20 -0.63
N ARG A 2 -36.99 -40.78 -1.55
CA ARG A 2 -35.63 -40.42 -2.05
C ARG A 2 -34.50 -40.94 -1.14
N LYS A 3 -33.97 -42.16 -1.38
CA LYS A 3 -33.00 -42.66 -2.42
C LYS A 3 -31.59 -42.07 -2.22
N ILE A 4 -30.45 -42.77 -2.12
CA ILE A 4 -29.95 -44.15 -1.85
C ILE A 4 -28.46 -43.95 -1.47
N ARG A 5 -27.88 -44.86 -0.67
CA ARG A 5 -26.46 -44.91 -0.27
C ARG A 5 -25.54 -45.63 -1.29
N ASN A 6 -24.30 -45.13 -1.39
CA ASN A 6 -22.96 -45.74 -1.56
C ASN A 6 -22.70 -46.91 -2.53
N VAL A 7 -21.54 -46.89 -3.22
CA VAL A 7 -20.48 -47.93 -3.17
C VAL A 7 -19.08 -47.28 -3.34
N LEU A 8 -18.09 -47.94 -2.73
CA LEU A 8 -16.71 -47.55 -2.40
C LEU A 8 -15.73 -48.54 -3.08
N VAL A 9 -14.42 -48.24 -3.01
CA VAL A 9 -13.21 -49.10 -3.23
C VAL A 9 -12.73 -49.17 -4.68
N GLY A 10 -11.45 -48.98 -5.02
CA GLY A 10 -10.21 -48.69 -4.28
C GLY A 10 -8.99 -48.97 -5.16
N CYS A 11 -7.84 -48.33 -4.89
CA CYS A 11 -6.51 -48.90 -5.13
C CYS A 11 -5.44 -48.07 -4.43
N LEU A 12 -4.67 -48.71 -3.55
CA LEU A 12 -3.45 -48.19 -2.93
C LEU A 12 -2.35 -48.01 -3.97
N LEU A 13 -1.62 -46.89 -3.91
CA LEU A 13 -0.16 -46.87 -4.11
C LEU A 13 0.44 -45.67 -3.37
N VAL A 14 1.61 -45.94 -2.81
CA VAL A 14 2.37 -45.21 -1.79
C VAL A 14 3.05 -43.98 -2.38
N GLY A 15 3.18 -42.91 -1.59
CA GLY A 15 4.30 -41.99 -1.75
C GLY A 15 4.03 -40.53 -1.39
N ALA A 16 4.78 -40.05 -0.40
CA ALA A 16 4.93 -38.66 0.02
C ALA A 16 3.73 -38.04 0.76
N ILE A 17 3.71 -38.28 2.08
CA ILE A 17 3.39 -37.22 3.01
C ILE A 17 4.44 -36.13 2.78
N THR A 18 4.17 -35.16 1.90
CA THR A 18 4.82 -33.86 2.05
C THR A 18 4.17 -33.26 3.28
N THR A 19 4.84 -33.40 4.42
CA THR A 19 4.66 -32.45 5.52
C THR A 19 4.57 -31.05 4.93
N PRO A 20 3.67 -30.16 5.39
CA PRO A 20 3.85 -28.77 5.06
C PRO A 20 5.23 -28.44 5.63
N ALA A 21 6.21 -28.20 4.76
CA ALA A 21 7.43 -27.55 5.18
C ALA A 21 6.95 -26.30 5.92
N PHE A 22 7.36 -26.15 7.18
CA PHE A 22 7.31 -24.85 7.83
C PHE A 22 7.82 -23.85 6.78
N ALA A 23 6.96 -22.97 6.29
CA ALA A 23 7.43 -21.86 5.48
C ALA A 23 8.39 -21.13 6.40
N ALA A 24 9.69 -21.29 6.16
CA ALA A 24 10.71 -20.67 6.98
C ALA A 24 10.43 -19.17 6.92
N ASN A 25 10.29 -18.54 8.08
CA ASN A 25 10.12 -17.10 8.12
C ASN A 25 11.41 -16.47 7.57
N LEU A 26 11.34 -15.93 6.36
CA LEU A 26 12.51 -15.35 5.70
C LEU A 26 13.04 -14.14 6.47
N ASP A 27 12.22 -13.50 7.31
CA ASP A 27 12.56 -12.36 8.20
C ASP A 27 13.61 -12.69 9.27
N ASP A 28 13.69 -13.95 9.69
CA ASP A 28 14.62 -14.37 10.73
C ASP A 28 15.92 -15.00 10.16
N MET A 29 16.06 -15.05 8.84
CA MET A 29 17.18 -15.71 8.15
C MET A 29 18.29 -14.72 7.82
N SER A 30 19.54 -15.18 7.83
CA SER A 30 20.66 -14.35 7.37
C SER A 30 20.64 -14.15 5.86
N ASP A 31 21.27 -13.08 5.38
CA ASP A 31 21.38 -12.75 3.95
C ASP A 31 21.87 -13.95 3.11
N VAL A 32 22.86 -14.69 3.62
CA VAL A 32 23.41 -15.90 2.97
C VAL A 32 22.36 -17.01 2.85
N GLN A 33 21.55 -17.21 3.89
CA GLN A 33 20.49 -18.22 3.89
C GLN A 33 19.36 -17.83 2.92
N VAL A 34 18.96 -16.56 2.91
CA VAL A 34 17.95 -16.02 1.97
C VAL A 34 18.47 -16.15 0.54
N LEU A 35 19.71 -15.76 0.26
CA LEU A 35 20.36 -15.90 -1.04
C LEU A 35 20.37 -17.36 -1.52
N ALA A 36 20.69 -18.32 -0.65
CA ALA A 36 20.68 -19.74 -1.00
C ALA A 36 19.28 -20.26 -1.37
N ILE A 37 18.22 -19.67 -0.83
CA ILE A 37 16.83 -19.98 -1.20
C ILE A 37 16.44 -19.26 -2.50
N ALA A 38 16.84 -18.00 -2.66
CA ALA A 38 16.62 -17.20 -3.88
C ALA A 38 17.24 -17.87 -5.12
N GLN A 39 18.45 -18.43 -4.97
CA GLN A 39 19.15 -19.20 -6.00
C GLN A 39 18.42 -20.49 -6.40
N LYS A 40 17.55 -21.03 -5.55
CA LYS A 40 16.68 -22.17 -5.87
C LYS A 40 15.40 -21.75 -6.61
N GLY A 41 15.23 -20.46 -6.89
CA GLY A 41 14.13 -19.95 -7.70
C GLY A 41 12.91 -19.47 -6.93
N GLN A 42 12.91 -19.45 -5.59
CA GLN A 42 11.73 -19.02 -4.84
C GLN A 42 11.53 -17.51 -4.95
N ALA A 43 10.43 -17.07 -5.54
CA ALA A 43 10.16 -15.67 -5.84
C ALA A 43 10.23 -14.76 -4.61
N GLU A 44 9.70 -15.20 -3.46
CA GLU A 44 9.71 -14.41 -2.22
C GLU A 44 11.14 -14.19 -1.69
N ALA A 45 11.98 -15.23 -1.72
CA ALA A 45 13.37 -15.10 -1.31
C ALA A 45 14.17 -14.25 -2.32
N GLN A 46 13.80 -14.27 -3.60
CA GLN A 46 14.39 -13.40 -4.63
C GLN A 46 14.00 -11.93 -4.39
N TYR A 47 12.74 -11.64 -4.12
CA TYR A 47 12.31 -10.30 -3.73
C TYR A 47 13.09 -9.83 -2.50
N LYS A 48 13.13 -10.66 -1.45
CA LYS A 48 13.80 -10.31 -0.20
C LYS A 48 15.30 -10.08 -0.34
N ILE A 49 16.02 -10.93 -1.07
CA ILE A 49 17.45 -10.68 -1.30
C ILE A 49 17.66 -9.43 -2.17
N GLY A 50 16.69 -9.11 -3.05
CA GLY A 50 16.63 -7.82 -3.73
C GLY A 50 16.58 -6.65 -2.75
N ASP A 51 15.72 -6.70 -1.74
CA ASP A 51 15.65 -5.68 -0.66
C ASP A 51 16.95 -5.56 0.12
N VAL A 52 17.59 -6.69 0.45
CA VAL A 52 18.91 -6.68 1.11
C VAL A 52 19.94 -5.91 0.29
N TYR A 53 20.01 -6.14 -1.01
CA TYR A 53 20.90 -5.37 -1.88
C TYR A 53 20.44 -3.93 -2.09
N TYR A 54 19.14 -3.66 -2.13
CA TYR A 54 18.61 -2.32 -2.35
C TYR A 54 18.88 -1.40 -1.16
N TYR A 55 18.68 -1.85 0.07
CA TYR A 55 18.90 -1.05 1.28
C TYR A 55 20.31 -1.20 1.85
N GLY A 56 21.00 -2.28 1.50
CA GLY A 56 22.17 -2.76 2.24
C GLY A 56 21.76 -3.38 3.59
N SER A 57 22.72 -4.05 4.23
CA SER A 57 22.60 -4.60 5.57
C SER A 57 23.93 -4.44 6.32
N ASN A 58 24.04 -5.02 7.52
CA ASN A 58 25.31 -5.05 8.25
C ASN A 58 26.40 -5.88 7.54
N ASP A 59 25.98 -6.88 6.75
CA ASP A 59 26.88 -7.86 6.12
C ASP A 59 26.92 -7.74 4.58
N THR A 60 26.03 -6.92 4.00
CA THR A 60 25.89 -6.73 2.55
C THR A 60 25.84 -5.25 2.21
N GLU A 61 26.77 -4.78 1.37
CA GLU A 61 26.73 -3.40 0.88
C GLU A 61 25.55 -3.19 -0.09
N GLN A 62 25.02 -1.95 -0.11
CA GLN A 62 24.00 -1.58 -1.08
C GLN A 62 24.54 -1.74 -2.52
N ASP A 63 23.75 -2.40 -3.36
CA ASP A 63 24.05 -2.64 -4.76
C ASP A 63 22.75 -2.71 -5.58
N PHE A 64 22.44 -1.62 -6.27
CA PHE A 64 21.22 -1.54 -7.06
C PHE A 64 21.19 -2.47 -8.28
N ASP A 65 22.34 -2.86 -8.84
CA ASP A 65 22.38 -3.78 -9.96
C ASP A 65 21.99 -5.19 -9.52
N HIS A 66 22.48 -5.64 -8.36
CA HIS A 66 22.06 -6.89 -7.75
C HIS A 66 20.60 -6.84 -7.27
N ALA A 67 20.16 -5.72 -6.68
CA ALA A 67 18.76 -5.52 -6.31
C ALA A 67 17.84 -5.69 -7.51
N ARG A 68 18.10 -4.94 -8.60
CA ARG A 68 17.34 -5.03 -9.85
C ARG A 68 17.35 -6.44 -10.41
N PHE A 69 18.50 -7.11 -10.44
CA PHE A 69 18.61 -8.48 -10.94
C PHE A 69 17.65 -9.43 -10.20
N TRP A 70 17.63 -9.36 -8.87
CA TRP A 70 16.79 -10.25 -8.06
C TRP A 70 15.32 -9.86 -8.10
N TYR A 71 14.99 -8.57 -8.13
CA TYR A 71 13.62 -8.12 -8.36
C TYR A 71 13.11 -8.57 -9.73
N GLU A 72 13.89 -8.46 -10.80
CA GLU A 72 13.50 -8.93 -12.13
C GLU A 72 13.21 -10.44 -12.15
N LYS A 73 14.01 -11.23 -11.42
CA LYS A 73 13.77 -12.67 -11.25
C LYS A 73 12.47 -12.98 -10.52
N ALA A 74 12.17 -12.25 -9.44
CA ALA A 74 10.93 -12.41 -8.69
C ALA A 74 9.71 -11.92 -9.49
N ALA A 75 9.82 -10.77 -10.16
CA ALA A 75 8.79 -10.18 -11.00
C ALA A 75 8.43 -11.06 -12.20
N GLN A 76 9.39 -11.78 -12.80
CA GLN A 76 9.12 -12.78 -13.85
C GLN A 76 8.19 -13.92 -13.37
N GLN A 77 8.07 -14.12 -12.07
CA GLN A 77 7.18 -15.09 -11.44
C GLN A 77 5.87 -14.48 -10.94
N GLY A 78 5.64 -13.18 -11.19
CA GLY A 78 4.46 -12.45 -10.74
C GLY A 78 4.49 -12.06 -9.26
N ASN A 79 5.67 -11.95 -8.64
CA ASN A 79 5.77 -11.38 -7.30
C ASN A 79 5.48 -9.87 -7.38
N ALA A 80 4.38 -9.45 -6.74
CA ALA A 80 3.85 -8.09 -6.83
C ALA A 80 4.77 -7.05 -6.16
N ASP A 81 5.46 -7.43 -5.08
CA ASP A 81 6.35 -6.54 -4.33
C ASP A 81 7.61 -6.23 -5.14
N ALA A 82 8.20 -7.24 -5.79
CA ALA A 82 9.32 -7.05 -6.70
C ALA A 82 8.94 -6.23 -7.95
N GLU A 83 7.75 -6.45 -8.51
CA GLU A 83 7.23 -5.60 -9.59
C GLU A 83 7.05 -4.15 -9.12
N TYR A 84 6.56 -3.94 -7.90
CA TYR A 84 6.43 -2.61 -7.31
C TYR A 84 7.80 -1.95 -7.09
N SER A 85 8.78 -2.67 -6.51
CA SER A 85 10.14 -2.16 -6.28
C SER A 85 10.84 -1.79 -7.59
N LEU A 86 10.68 -2.58 -8.65
CA LEU A 86 11.17 -2.19 -9.99
C LEU A 86 10.48 -0.91 -10.48
N GLY A 87 9.19 -0.75 -10.22
CA GLY A 87 8.46 0.48 -10.50
C GLY A 87 9.10 1.69 -9.81
N VAL A 88 9.37 1.59 -8.51
CA VAL A 88 10.04 2.64 -7.71
C VAL A 88 11.43 2.95 -8.24
N MET A 89 12.24 1.93 -8.56
CA MET A 89 13.59 2.15 -9.09
C MET A 89 13.57 2.97 -10.38
N TYR A 90 12.66 2.66 -11.31
CA TYR A 90 12.51 3.44 -12.55
C TYR A 90 11.88 4.81 -12.32
N ASP A 91 11.02 4.98 -11.32
CA ASP A 91 10.38 6.25 -11.02
C ASP A 91 11.35 7.27 -10.43
N HIS A 92 12.27 6.81 -9.57
CA HIS A 92 13.26 7.66 -8.91
C HIS A 92 14.65 7.64 -9.58
N GLY A 93 14.89 6.73 -10.54
CA GLY A 93 16.20 6.57 -11.17
C GLY A 93 17.25 5.93 -10.25
N GLU A 94 16.83 5.01 -9.38
CA GLU A 94 17.71 4.35 -8.41
C GLU A 94 18.41 3.16 -9.07
N GLY A 95 19.70 3.32 -9.37
CA GLY A 95 20.49 2.30 -10.09
C GLY A 95 20.06 2.04 -11.54
N VAL A 96 19.14 2.86 -12.07
CA VAL A 96 18.70 2.87 -13.47
C VAL A 96 18.48 4.31 -13.92
N GLU A 97 18.48 4.56 -15.23
CA GLU A 97 17.97 5.83 -15.74
C GLU A 97 16.47 5.96 -15.42
N GLN A 98 16.08 7.14 -14.91
CA GLN A 98 14.69 7.44 -14.59
C GLN A 98 13.80 7.27 -15.85
N ASP A 99 12.77 6.45 -15.76
CA ASP A 99 11.86 6.14 -16.86
C ASP A 99 10.42 6.01 -16.33
N PRO A 100 9.65 7.11 -16.29
CA PRO A 100 8.27 7.11 -15.81
C PRO A 100 7.35 6.16 -16.58
N LYS A 101 7.66 5.84 -17.85
CA LYS A 101 6.85 4.89 -18.63
C LYS A 101 7.08 3.46 -18.17
N LYS A 102 8.33 3.10 -17.86
CA LYS A 102 8.64 1.79 -17.26
C LYS A 102 8.10 1.69 -15.84
N ALA A 103 8.23 2.75 -15.04
CA ALA A 103 7.64 2.80 -13.70
C ALA A 103 6.14 2.50 -13.74
N LEU A 104 5.40 3.23 -14.59
CA LEU A 104 3.96 3.02 -14.79
C LEU A 104 3.62 1.59 -15.25
N ALA A 105 4.44 1.00 -16.13
CA ALA A 105 4.24 -0.37 -16.59
C ALA A 105 4.45 -1.39 -15.47
N TYR A 106 5.45 -1.21 -14.62
CA TYR A 106 5.71 -2.06 -13.46
C TYR A 106 4.64 -1.90 -12.37
N TYR A 107 4.26 -0.67 -12.02
CA TYR A 107 3.13 -0.44 -11.12
C TYR A 107 1.84 -1.05 -11.62
N THR A 108 1.58 -0.99 -12.93
CA THR A 108 0.39 -1.66 -13.52
C THR A 108 0.44 -3.17 -13.32
N LYS A 109 1.60 -3.81 -13.53
CA LYS A 109 1.76 -5.26 -13.28
C LYS A 109 1.58 -5.62 -11.81
N ALA A 110 2.27 -4.91 -10.92
CA ALA A 110 2.17 -5.10 -9.47
C ALA A 110 0.72 -4.96 -8.99
N ALA A 111 -0.01 -3.95 -9.49
CA ALA A 111 -1.43 -3.76 -9.20
C ALA A 111 -2.29 -4.92 -9.72
N THR A 112 -2.00 -5.48 -10.91
CA THR A 112 -2.72 -6.67 -11.40
C THR A 112 -2.46 -7.92 -10.55
N HIS A 113 -1.31 -7.98 -9.88
CA HIS A 113 -0.98 -9.02 -8.90
C HIS A 113 -1.34 -8.65 -7.45
N GLY A 114 -2.09 -7.55 -7.26
CA GLY A 114 -2.71 -7.23 -5.97
C GLY A 114 -1.91 -6.29 -5.06
N SER A 115 -0.80 -5.69 -5.53
CA SER A 115 -0.07 -4.67 -4.75
C SER A 115 -0.93 -3.41 -4.56
N ALA A 116 -1.27 -3.13 -3.29
CA ALA A 116 -2.03 -1.94 -2.94
C ALA A 116 -1.20 -0.66 -3.13
N ASP A 117 0.09 -0.69 -2.82
CA ASP A 117 1.01 0.45 -2.99
C ASP A 117 1.15 0.81 -4.47
N ALA A 118 1.23 -0.18 -5.35
CA ALA A 118 1.23 0.04 -6.79
C ALA A 118 -0.09 0.68 -7.26
N MET A 119 -1.24 0.24 -6.76
CA MET A 119 -2.53 0.87 -7.05
C MET A 119 -2.57 2.32 -6.56
N TYR A 120 -1.99 2.61 -5.38
CA TYR A 120 -1.88 3.97 -4.88
C TYR A 120 -0.99 4.84 -5.77
N ASN A 121 0.19 4.36 -6.16
CA ASN A 121 1.11 5.11 -7.03
C ASN A 121 0.50 5.36 -8.42
N LEU A 122 -0.21 4.39 -8.99
CA LEU A 122 -0.99 4.62 -10.21
C LEU A 122 -2.00 5.76 -10.01
N GLY A 123 -2.71 5.76 -8.88
CA GLY A 123 -3.62 6.84 -8.51
C GLY A 123 -2.92 8.21 -8.48
N TYR A 124 -1.75 8.26 -7.83
CA TYR A 124 -0.93 9.46 -7.71
C TYR A 124 -0.43 9.98 -9.07
N THR A 125 0.12 9.10 -9.90
CA THR A 125 0.58 9.45 -11.25
C THR A 125 -0.54 10.06 -12.09
N TYR A 126 -1.75 9.47 -12.04
CA TYR A 126 -2.88 10.03 -12.77
C TYR A 126 -3.40 11.35 -12.17
N GLU A 127 -3.20 11.63 -10.88
CA GLU A 127 -3.65 12.87 -10.25
C GLU A 127 -2.65 14.04 -10.41
N TYR A 128 -1.35 13.76 -10.30
CA TYR A 128 -0.33 14.82 -10.14
C TYR A 128 0.74 14.85 -11.22
N GLU A 129 1.04 13.72 -11.87
CA GLU A 129 2.20 13.62 -12.78
C GLU A 129 1.79 13.69 -14.27
N GLN A 130 0.51 13.55 -14.56
CA GLN A 130 -0.03 13.79 -15.90
C GLN A 130 -0.42 15.25 -16.09
N ASP A 131 -0.10 15.78 -17.27
CA ASP A 131 -0.56 17.08 -17.73
C ASP A 131 -1.39 16.94 -19.02
N PRO A 132 -2.72 17.14 -18.97
CA PRO A 132 -3.51 17.45 -17.79
C PRO A 132 -3.76 16.21 -16.89
N PRO A 133 -4.06 16.42 -15.59
CA PRO A 133 -4.46 15.33 -14.69
C PRO A 133 -5.68 14.54 -15.14
N ASN A 134 -5.71 13.24 -14.82
CA ASN A 134 -6.84 12.35 -15.03
C ASN A 134 -7.46 11.89 -13.71
N TYR A 135 -8.25 12.78 -13.10
CA TYR A 135 -8.89 12.51 -11.81
C TYR A 135 -9.83 11.29 -11.82
N ALA A 136 -10.46 10.95 -12.95
CA ALA A 136 -11.33 9.77 -13.01
C ALA A 136 -10.54 8.46 -12.88
N LYS A 137 -9.37 8.37 -13.53
CA LYS A 137 -8.47 7.23 -13.38
C LYS A 137 -7.82 7.21 -12.00
N ALA A 138 -7.40 8.36 -11.48
CA ALA A 138 -6.86 8.46 -10.13
C ALA A 138 -7.86 7.91 -9.10
N PHE A 139 -9.12 8.35 -9.15
CA PHE A 139 -10.18 7.86 -8.27
C PHE A 139 -10.38 6.35 -8.38
N THR A 140 -10.29 5.80 -9.60
CA THR A 140 -10.46 4.36 -9.85
C THR A 140 -9.33 3.54 -9.21
N TRP A 141 -8.09 4.01 -9.32
CA TRP A 141 -6.93 3.32 -8.75
C TRP A 141 -6.88 3.45 -7.23
N TYR A 142 -7.07 4.65 -6.68
CA TYR A 142 -7.20 4.82 -5.24
C TYR A 142 -8.35 3.99 -4.66
N SER A 143 -9.48 3.89 -5.36
CA SER A 143 -10.61 3.05 -4.91
C SER A 143 -10.26 1.57 -4.85
N GLN A 144 -9.34 1.08 -5.69
CA GLN A 144 -8.86 -0.30 -5.62
C GLN A 144 -7.92 -0.49 -4.44
N ALA A 145 -6.92 0.38 -4.26
CA ALA A 145 -6.02 0.37 -3.10
C ALA A 145 -6.79 0.48 -1.77
N ALA A 146 -7.80 1.35 -1.71
CA ALA A 146 -8.65 1.55 -0.54
C ALA A 146 -9.46 0.30 -0.15
N ARG A 147 -9.83 -0.57 -1.11
CA ARG A 147 -10.50 -1.86 -0.80
C ARG A 147 -9.57 -2.83 -0.06
N LEU A 148 -8.26 -2.63 -0.17
CA LEU A 148 -7.22 -3.34 0.55
C LEU A 148 -6.77 -2.60 1.82
N ASN A 149 -7.55 -1.61 2.27
CA ASN A 149 -7.27 -0.77 3.44
C ASN A 149 -5.98 0.07 3.33
N HIS A 150 -5.55 0.43 2.12
CA HIS A 150 -4.45 1.38 1.96
C HIS A 150 -4.86 2.77 2.49
N ARG A 151 -4.21 3.23 3.56
CA ARG A 151 -4.67 4.38 4.36
C ARG A 151 -4.50 5.72 3.64
N GLU A 152 -3.44 5.88 2.86
CA GLU A 152 -3.15 7.06 2.03
C GLU A 152 -4.15 7.16 0.87
N ALA A 153 -4.46 6.03 0.21
CA ALA A 153 -5.49 6.00 -0.82
C ALA A 153 -6.88 6.35 -0.26
N LEU A 154 -7.23 5.85 0.94
CA LEU A 154 -8.45 6.23 1.64
C LEU A 154 -8.50 7.74 1.92
N ASN A 155 -7.40 8.33 2.40
CA ASN A 155 -7.28 9.79 2.58
C ASN A 155 -7.50 10.54 1.26
N ASN A 156 -6.82 10.12 0.18
CA ASN A 156 -6.90 10.81 -1.11
C ASN A 156 -8.30 10.73 -1.72
N ILE A 157 -9.02 9.60 -1.57
CA ILE A 157 -10.45 9.54 -1.93
C ILE A 157 -11.27 10.56 -1.13
N GLY A 158 -10.96 10.71 0.17
CA GLY A 158 -11.56 11.75 1.02
C GLY A 158 -11.34 13.15 0.44
N VAL A 159 -10.11 13.47 0.04
CA VAL A 159 -9.73 14.74 -0.61
C VAL A 159 -10.48 14.94 -1.93
N MET A 160 -10.59 13.90 -2.75
CA MET A 160 -11.29 13.95 -4.02
C MET A 160 -12.79 14.25 -3.84
N TYR A 161 -13.45 13.61 -2.86
CA TYR A 161 -14.83 13.94 -2.52
C TYR A 161 -14.97 15.32 -1.88
N PHE A 162 -14.00 15.76 -1.09
CA PHE A 162 -14.03 17.08 -0.47
C PHE A 162 -13.94 18.20 -1.52
N ASN A 163 -13.09 18.02 -2.55
CA ASN A 163 -12.86 19.02 -3.60
C ASN A 163 -13.72 18.84 -4.85
N GLY A 164 -14.41 17.70 -4.99
CA GLY A 164 -15.13 17.36 -6.22
C GLY A 164 -14.22 17.06 -7.42
N ARG A 165 -13.05 16.46 -7.18
CA ARG A 165 -12.08 16.09 -8.24
C ARG A 165 -12.33 14.67 -8.71
N GLY A 166 -12.65 14.48 -9.99
CA GLY A 166 -12.95 13.16 -10.57
C GLY A 166 -14.27 12.54 -10.12
N VAL A 167 -14.91 13.09 -9.09
CA VAL A 167 -16.21 12.72 -8.55
C VAL A 167 -16.97 13.98 -8.11
N ALA A 168 -18.30 13.89 -7.98
CA ALA A 168 -19.08 15.01 -7.43
C ALA A 168 -18.70 15.28 -5.97
N GLN A 169 -18.58 16.56 -5.60
CA GLN A 169 -18.26 16.97 -4.24
C GLN A 169 -19.28 16.41 -3.24
N ASN A 170 -18.80 15.83 -2.15
CA ASN A 170 -19.63 15.27 -1.09
C ASN A 170 -18.87 15.22 0.24
N PHE A 171 -19.15 16.18 1.14
CA PHE A 171 -18.49 16.24 2.44
C PHE A 171 -18.80 15.05 3.35
N LYS A 172 -19.99 14.44 3.23
CA LYS A 172 -20.34 13.27 4.04
C LYS A 172 -19.50 12.05 3.64
N LYS A 173 -19.29 11.83 2.35
CA LYS A 173 -18.38 10.79 1.86
C LYS A 173 -16.94 11.11 2.23
N ALA A 174 -16.50 12.35 2.08
CA ALA A 174 -15.16 12.76 2.50
C ALA A 174 -14.92 12.43 3.99
N PHE A 175 -15.88 12.77 4.85
CA PHE A 175 -15.88 12.38 6.27
C PHE A 175 -15.74 10.87 6.47
N ASP A 176 -16.57 10.06 5.80
CA ASP A 176 -16.56 8.61 5.98
C ASP A 176 -15.22 7.98 5.52
N TYR A 177 -14.56 8.53 4.50
CA TYR A 177 -13.24 8.07 4.02
C TYR A 177 -12.10 8.54 4.93
N TYR A 178 -12.09 9.80 5.36
CA TYR A 178 -11.11 10.29 6.34
C TYR A 178 -11.22 9.53 7.65
N GLN A 179 -12.43 9.20 8.11
CA GLN A 179 -12.63 8.39 9.30
C GLN A 179 -11.94 7.02 9.18
N LYS A 180 -12.15 6.30 8.08
CA LYS A 180 -11.50 5.00 7.86
C LYS A 180 -9.98 5.11 7.81
N ALA A 181 -9.44 6.10 7.09
CA ALA A 181 -7.99 6.33 7.04
C ALA A 181 -7.42 6.71 8.41
N ALA A 182 -8.11 7.55 9.17
CA ALA A 182 -7.70 7.99 10.50
C ALA A 182 -7.70 6.84 11.53
N GLU A 183 -8.66 5.91 11.42
CA GLU A 183 -8.74 4.68 12.21
C GLU A 183 -7.60 3.69 11.86
N LEU A 184 -7.06 3.77 10.65
CA LEU A 184 -5.83 3.07 10.21
C LEU A 184 -4.56 3.88 10.46
N ASP A 185 -4.65 4.87 11.34
CA ASP A 185 -3.53 5.70 11.78
C ASP A 185 -2.83 6.47 10.64
N ASN A 186 -3.60 7.03 9.71
CA ASN A 186 -3.07 8.02 8.77
C ASN A 186 -3.15 9.43 9.38
N PRO A 187 -2.01 10.11 9.65
CA PRO A 187 -1.99 11.39 10.35
C PRO A 187 -2.69 12.51 9.57
N THR A 188 -2.51 12.57 8.25
CA THR A 188 -3.19 13.55 7.39
C THR A 188 -4.72 13.40 7.44
N ALA A 189 -5.22 12.16 7.43
CA ALA A 189 -6.65 11.90 7.56
C ALA A 189 -7.18 12.24 8.95
N GLN A 190 -6.38 12.02 10.02
CA GLN A 190 -6.73 12.44 11.38
C GLN A 190 -6.86 13.96 11.46
N TYR A 191 -5.91 14.71 10.89
CA TYR A 191 -5.99 16.16 10.77
C TYR A 191 -7.27 16.59 10.02
N ASN A 192 -7.47 16.07 8.80
CA ASN A 192 -8.62 16.37 7.96
C ASN A 192 -9.95 16.08 8.67
N LEU A 193 -10.06 14.94 9.36
CA LEU A 193 -11.24 14.57 10.14
C LEU A 193 -11.47 15.52 11.31
N GLY A 194 -10.41 15.94 11.99
CA GLY A 194 -10.44 16.97 13.03
C GLY A 194 -11.02 18.29 12.51
N CYS A 195 -10.56 18.75 11.34
CA CYS A 195 -11.09 19.94 10.68
C CYS A 195 -12.57 19.77 10.29
N LEU A 196 -13.00 18.61 9.80
CA LEU A 196 -14.42 18.38 9.46
C LEU A 196 -15.33 18.47 10.68
N TYR A 197 -14.90 17.93 11.83
CA TYR A 197 -15.63 18.07 13.10
C TYR A 197 -15.61 19.50 13.64
N ARG A 198 -14.51 20.23 13.46
CA ARG A 198 -14.41 21.65 13.86
C ARG A 198 -15.37 22.52 13.03
N ASP A 199 -15.35 22.34 11.72
CA ASP A 199 -16.07 23.18 10.77
C ASP A 199 -17.52 22.74 10.53
N GLY A 200 -17.90 21.52 10.94
CA GLY A 200 -19.23 20.96 10.71
C GLY A 200 -19.48 20.58 9.24
N LYS A 201 -18.45 20.14 8.53
CA LYS A 201 -18.52 19.76 7.11
C LYS A 201 -18.76 18.25 6.96
N GLY A 202 -19.96 17.88 6.52
CA GLY A 202 -20.34 16.45 6.37
C GLY A 202 -20.65 15.75 7.69
N VAL A 203 -20.53 16.45 8.82
CA VAL A 203 -20.83 16.00 10.18
C VAL A 203 -21.27 17.22 11.01
N ALA A 204 -21.99 17.02 12.11
CA ALA A 204 -22.27 18.11 13.04
C ALA A 204 -20.98 18.61 13.70
N VAL A 205 -20.94 19.90 14.04
CA VAL A 205 -19.81 20.46 14.80
C VAL A 205 -19.67 19.72 16.13
N ASP A 206 -18.48 19.19 16.40
CA ASP A 206 -18.13 18.55 17.65
C ASP A 206 -16.68 18.89 18.01
N LYS A 207 -16.51 19.94 18.83
CA LYS A 207 -15.19 20.39 19.27
C LYS A 207 -14.42 19.31 20.04
N LYS A 208 -15.09 18.39 20.74
CA LYS A 208 -14.41 17.32 21.47
C LYS A 208 -13.82 16.29 20.52
N GLN A 209 -14.57 15.90 19.48
CA GLN A 209 -14.02 15.02 18.44
C GLN A 209 -12.94 15.72 17.62
N ALA A 210 -13.11 17.00 17.31
CA ALA A 210 -12.08 17.79 16.64
C ALA A 210 -10.76 17.77 17.43
N MET A 211 -10.78 18.13 18.72
CA MET A 211 -9.59 18.07 19.57
C MET A 211 -8.98 16.67 19.66
N LYS A 212 -9.82 15.63 19.76
CA LYS A 212 -9.34 14.24 19.81
C LYS A 212 -8.53 13.87 18.56
N TRP A 213 -9.06 14.18 17.37
CA TRP A 213 -8.41 13.80 16.12
C TRP A 213 -7.21 14.70 15.78
N LEU A 214 -7.32 16.01 16.03
CA LEU A 214 -6.18 16.94 15.92
C LEU A 214 -5.06 16.55 16.91
N GLY A 215 -5.40 16.14 18.14
CA GLY A 215 -4.44 15.66 19.12
C GLY A 215 -3.64 14.45 18.64
N LYS A 216 -4.31 13.47 18.03
CA LYS A 216 -3.64 12.30 17.45
C LYS A 216 -2.70 12.67 16.30
N ALA A 217 -3.11 13.56 15.40
CA ALA A 217 -2.25 14.02 14.32
C ALA A 217 -1.04 14.81 14.87
N ALA A 218 -1.27 15.67 15.87
CA ALA A 218 -0.24 16.44 16.56
C ALA A 218 0.80 15.56 17.28
N GLU A 219 0.36 14.47 17.92
CA GLU A 219 1.23 13.45 18.53
C GLU A 219 2.14 12.76 17.49
N GLN A 220 1.68 12.66 16.24
CA GLN A 220 2.46 12.15 15.11
C GLN A 220 3.30 13.22 14.41
N GLY A 221 3.37 14.43 14.97
CA GLY A 221 4.23 15.50 14.48
C GLY A 221 3.59 16.45 13.47
N ASP A 222 2.29 16.37 13.24
CA ASP A 222 1.58 17.33 12.37
C ASP A 222 1.53 18.71 13.04
N GLU A 223 2.27 19.67 12.48
CA GLU A 223 2.40 21.02 13.05
C GLU A 223 1.13 21.87 12.87
N ASP A 224 0.40 21.69 11.78
CA ASP A 224 -0.89 22.36 11.55
C ASP A 224 -1.93 21.85 12.56
N ALA A 225 -1.93 20.55 12.84
CA ALA A 225 -2.77 19.95 13.87
C ALA A 225 -2.45 20.50 15.27
N LYS A 226 -1.16 20.71 15.60
CA LYS A 226 -0.75 21.33 16.88
C LYS A 226 -1.26 22.76 16.99
N ALA A 227 -1.12 23.56 15.94
CA ALA A 227 -1.58 24.94 15.91
C ALA A 227 -3.11 25.01 16.04
N ASP A 228 -3.84 24.24 15.23
CA ASP A 228 -5.30 24.19 15.24
C ASP A 228 -5.85 23.67 16.58
N LEU A 229 -5.17 22.71 17.21
CA LEU A 229 -5.53 22.21 18.53
C LEU A 229 -5.34 23.30 19.61
N TYR A 230 -4.22 24.03 19.56
CA TYR A 230 -3.95 25.12 20.49
C TYR A 230 -5.03 26.20 20.41
N GLU A 231 -5.38 26.65 19.21
CA GLU A 231 -6.45 27.63 19.01
C GLU A 231 -7.80 27.13 19.52
N LEU A 232 -8.14 25.87 19.25
CA LEU A 232 -9.42 25.30 19.65
C LEU A 232 -9.57 25.23 21.19
N ILE A 233 -8.48 24.95 21.91
CA ILE A 233 -8.44 24.94 23.38
C ILE A 233 -8.64 26.35 23.96
N GLN A 234 -8.10 27.39 23.31
CA GLN A 234 -8.27 28.78 23.78
C GLN A 234 -9.70 29.32 23.59
N GLN A 235 -10.51 28.68 22.74
CA GLN A 235 -11.88 29.07 22.42
C GLN A 235 -12.95 28.31 23.23
N MET A 236 -12.55 27.59 24.28
CA MET A 236 -13.43 26.85 25.20
C MET A 236 -13.62 27.60 26.51
#